data_AF-A0A919GFE9-F1
#
_entry.id   AF-A0A919GFE9-F1
#
_cell.length_a   1.000
_cell.length_b   1.000
_cell.length_c   1.000
_cell.angle_alpha   90.00
_cell.angle_beta   90.00
_cell.angle_gamma   90.00
#
_symmetry.space_group_name_H-M   'P 1'
#
loop_
_entity.id
_entity.type
_entity.pdbx_description
1 polymer ?
#
loop_
_entity_poly.entity_id
_entity_poly.type
_entity_poly.pdbx_seq_one_letter_code
_entity_poly.pdbx_strand_id
1 'polypeptide(L)'
;MAQLTFELPDGTTREVDVTQVLNAGYAGRNQEDVAAHVAELAELGVPAPSVTPALYPVAPYLAQQTGHVAAQHGRTSGEAEWALIVADGGELLLTAACDHTDRDLEVHGVAWSKNAGPDVLGRRAWRLADVEDRLDDLTLRAWVTRDGEVSEIQHGTLAELLAPAYWVEALRARDALTPGTVLLSGTIPMLPGVDQFADAWRVALGDPVTGDTITLSYDVRPMPAPIG
;
A
#
# COMPACT_ATOMS: atom_id res chain seq x y z
N MET A 1 0.24 -20.48 -2.38
CA MET A 1 -0.29 -19.48 -1.43
C MET A 1 0.88 -18.59 -1.06
N ALA A 2 0.70 -17.27 -1.09
CA ALA A 2 1.73 -16.38 -0.56
C ALA A 2 1.68 -16.45 0.97
N GLN A 3 2.83 -16.58 1.61
CA GLN A 3 2.94 -16.55 3.06
C GLN A 3 3.75 -15.31 3.43
N LEU A 4 3.23 -14.54 4.38
CA LEU A 4 3.90 -13.39 4.96
C LEU A 4 4.31 -13.69 6.40
N THR A 5 5.41 -13.11 6.84
CA THR A 5 5.93 -13.30 8.20
C THR A 5 6.17 -11.93 8.83
N PHE A 6 5.50 -11.66 9.96
CA PHE A 6 5.59 -10.38 10.67
C PHE A 6 6.23 -10.55 12.05
N GLU A 7 7.34 -9.87 12.27
CA GLU A 7 7.93 -9.72 13.61
C GLU A 7 7.23 -8.57 14.37
N LEU A 8 6.76 -8.87 15.58
CA LEU A 8 6.07 -7.93 16.46
C LEU A 8 7.06 -7.29 17.47
N PRO A 9 6.71 -6.18 18.13
CA PRO A 9 7.60 -5.49 19.07
C PRO A 9 8.06 -6.34 20.27
N ASP A 10 7.29 -7.36 20.63
CA ASP A 10 7.63 -8.30 21.70
C ASP A 10 8.58 -9.43 21.26
N GLY A 11 9.05 -9.40 20.00
CA GLY A 11 9.92 -10.41 19.39
C GLY A 11 9.19 -11.68 18.95
N THR A 12 7.87 -11.77 19.13
CA THR A 12 7.08 -12.87 18.57
C THR A 12 6.83 -12.66 17.08
N THR A 13 6.48 -13.73 16.38
CA THR A 13 6.22 -13.71 14.94
C THR A 13 4.78 -14.12 14.66
N ARG A 14 4.22 -13.62 13.56
CA ARG A 14 2.97 -14.10 12.94
C ARG A 14 3.25 -14.53 11.52
N GLU A 15 2.92 -15.78 11.21
CA GLU A 15 2.83 -16.26 9.84
C GLU A 15 1.39 -16.09 9.36
N VAL A 16 1.22 -15.59 8.14
CA VAL A 16 -0.09 -15.35 7.55
C VAL A 16 -0.09 -15.94 6.15
N ASP A 17 -0.88 -16.97 5.95
CA ASP A 17 -1.18 -17.51 4.62
C ASP A 17 -2.22 -16.60 3.96
N VAL A 18 -1.78 -15.84 2.95
CA VAL A 18 -2.61 -14.85 2.27
C VAL A 18 -3.64 -15.55 1.39
N THR A 19 -4.91 -15.25 1.66
CA THR A 19 -6.07 -15.80 0.94
C THR A 19 -6.77 -14.74 0.10
N GLN A 20 -6.69 -13.46 0.50
CA GLN A 20 -7.25 -12.33 -0.23
C GLN A 20 -6.43 -11.07 -0.03
N VAL A 21 -6.33 -10.26 -1.07
CA VAL A 21 -5.69 -8.94 -1.05
C VAL A 21 -6.66 -7.94 -1.66
N LEU A 22 -6.82 -6.82 -0.99
CA LEU A 22 -7.71 -5.74 -1.38
C LEU A 22 -6.93 -4.42 -1.29
N ASN A 23 -6.93 -3.64 -2.37
CA ASN A 23 -6.33 -2.31 -2.36
C ASN A 23 -7.44 -1.29 -2.34
N ALA A 24 -7.47 -0.46 -1.30
CA ALA A 24 -8.39 0.65 -1.25
C ALA A 24 -7.95 1.74 -2.24
N GLY A 25 -8.93 2.35 -2.90
CA GLY A 25 -8.72 3.54 -3.70
C GLY A 25 -9.73 4.61 -3.32
N TYR A 26 -9.38 5.87 -3.60
CA TYR A 26 -10.21 7.03 -3.23
C TYR A 26 -10.51 7.04 -1.72
N ALA A 27 -9.50 6.66 -0.93
CA ALA A 27 -9.59 6.42 0.51
C ALA A 27 -9.13 7.61 1.37
N GLY A 28 -8.89 8.77 0.75
CA GLY A 28 -8.58 10.00 1.48
C GLY A 28 -9.75 10.43 2.37
N ARG A 29 -9.45 10.96 3.56
CA ARG A 29 -10.49 11.53 4.44
C ARG A 29 -11.03 12.84 3.87
N ASN A 30 -10.19 13.60 3.17
CA ASN A 30 -10.63 14.83 2.52
C ASN A 30 -11.44 14.51 1.25
N GLN A 31 -12.75 14.76 1.31
CA GLN A 31 -13.65 14.50 0.19
C GLN A 31 -13.41 15.45 -0.99
N GLU A 32 -12.88 16.65 -0.75
CA GLU A 32 -12.53 17.59 -1.84
C GLU A 32 -11.34 17.07 -2.64
N ASP A 33 -10.31 16.57 -1.96
CA ASP A 33 -9.11 15.99 -2.60
C ASP A 33 -9.47 14.71 -3.37
N VAL A 34 -10.30 13.85 -2.77
CA VAL A 34 -10.80 12.65 -3.46
C VAL A 34 -11.60 13.02 -4.71
N ALA A 35 -12.47 14.02 -4.63
CA ALA A 35 -13.25 14.48 -5.78
C ALA A 35 -12.37 15.11 -6.87
N ALA A 36 -11.35 15.88 -6.50
CA ALA A 36 -10.39 16.47 -7.42
C ALA A 36 -9.60 15.38 -8.17
N HIS A 37 -9.15 14.35 -7.46
CA HIS A 37 -8.43 13.23 -8.07
C HIS A 37 -9.31 12.41 -9.04
N VAL A 38 -10.58 12.18 -8.69
CA VAL A 38 -11.56 11.56 -9.62
C VAL A 38 -11.74 12.41 -10.89
N ALA A 39 -11.80 13.73 -10.75
CA ALA A 39 -11.94 14.63 -11.89
C ALA A 39 -10.69 14.62 -12.80
N GLU A 40 -9.49 14.63 -12.22
CA GLU A 40 -8.23 14.51 -12.95
C GLU A 40 -8.16 13.21 -13.77
N LEU A 41 -8.49 12.07 -13.15
CA LEU A 41 -8.52 10.77 -13.82
C LEU A 41 -9.57 10.75 -14.95
N ALA A 42 -10.71 11.40 -14.76
CA ALA A 42 -11.74 11.51 -15.79
C ALA A 42 -11.26 12.31 -17.02
N GLU A 43 -10.44 13.36 -16.83
CA GLU A 43 -9.82 14.10 -17.94
C GLU A 43 -8.85 13.23 -18.75
N LEU A 44 -8.21 12.25 -18.10
CA LEU A 44 -7.34 11.26 -18.73
C LEU A 44 -8.11 10.07 -19.34
N GLY A 45 -9.44 10.09 -19.27
CA GLY A 45 -10.31 9.05 -19.83
C GLY A 45 -10.52 7.83 -18.93
N VAL A 46 -10.07 7.89 -17.67
CA VAL A 46 -10.29 6.82 -16.68
C VAL A 46 -11.69 6.98 -16.06
N PRO A 47 -12.55 5.94 -16.11
CA PRO A 47 -13.89 6.01 -15.52
C PRO A 47 -13.85 6.20 -14.00
N ALA A 48 -14.73 7.06 -13.49
CA ALA A 48 -14.95 7.20 -12.06
C ALA A 48 -15.42 5.87 -11.43
N PRO A 49 -15.07 5.60 -10.16
CA PRO A 49 -15.54 4.40 -9.47
C PRO A 49 -17.06 4.44 -9.27
N SER A 50 -17.68 3.26 -9.19
CA SER A 50 -19.11 3.16 -8.89
C SER A 50 -19.47 3.43 -7.42
N VAL A 51 -18.48 3.34 -6.52
CA VAL A 51 -18.59 3.58 -5.08
C VAL A 51 -17.29 4.20 -4.58
N THR A 52 -17.40 5.16 -3.66
CA THR A 52 -16.25 5.78 -2.97
C THR A 52 -16.38 5.57 -1.46
N PRO A 53 -15.35 5.04 -0.77
CA PRO A 53 -14.10 4.54 -1.34
C PRO A 53 -14.30 3.22 -2.12
N ALA A 54 -13.37 2.91 -3.01
CA ALA A 54 -13.37 1.69 -3.82
C ALA A 54 -12.44 0.62 -3.20
N LEU A 55 -12.73 -0.65 -3.47
CA LEU A 55 -11.85 -1.79 -3.14
C LEU A 55 -11.55 -2.56 -4.42
N TYR A 56 -10.27 -2.72 -4.72
CA TYR A 56 -9.78 -3.44 -5.88
C TYR A 56 -9.18 -4.78 -5.43
N PRO A 57 -9.75 -5.92 -5.82
CA PRO A 57 -9.14 -7.21 -5.56
C PRO A 57 -7.80 -7.36 -6.29
N VAL A 58 -6.81 -7.84 -5.57
CA VAL A 58 -5.48 -8.15 -6.09
C VAL A 58 -5.20 -9.64 -5.88
N ALA A 59 -4.54 -10.27 -6.83
CA ALA A 59 -4.23 -11.69 -6.73
C ALA A 59 -3.36 -11.98 -5.48
N PRO A 60 -3.70 -12.97 -4.62
CA PRO A 60 -2.98 -13.20 -3.36
C PRO A 60 -1.47 -13.38 -3.45
N TYR A 61 -0.95 -13.87 -4.59
CA TYR A 61 0.49 -14.03 -4.80
C TYR A 61 1.26 -12.72 -5.02
N LEU A 62 0.55 -11.61 -5.20
CA LEU A 62 1.13 -10.27 -5.36
C LEU A 62 1.42 -9.59 -4.02
N ALA A 63 0.86 -10.06 -2.90
CA ALA A 63 1.32 -9.65 -1.58
C ALA A 63 2.68 -10.29 -1.28
N GLN A 64 3.73 -9.48 -1.15
CA GLN A 64 5.11 -9.97 -1.04
C GLN A 64 5.95 -9.22 -0.01
N GLN A 65 6.90 -9.91 0.62
CA GLN A 65 7.97 -9.33 1.43
C GLN A 65 9.32 -9.46 0.71
N THR A 66 9.42 -8.81 -0.45
CA THR A 66 10.57 -8.91 -1.38
C THR A 66 11.49 -7.68 -1.30
N GLY A 67 12.76 -7.88 -1.67
CA GLY A 67 13.72 -6.79 -1.89
C GLY A 67 13.83 -6.34 -3.35
N HIS A 68 13.09 -6.98 -4.27
CA HIS A 68 13.11 -6.67 -5.69
C HIS A 68 11.72 -6.80 -6.31
N VAL A 69 11.37 -5.86 -7.18
CA VAL A 69 10.15 -5.85 -7.99
C VAL A 69 10.53 -5.88 -9.46
N ALA A 70 10.02 -6.86 -10.20
CA ALA A 70 10.22 -6.93 -11.64
C ALA A 70 9.21 -6.02 -12.35
N ALA A 71 9.69 -5.11 -13.19
CA ALA A 71 8.87 -4.14 -13.90
C ALA A 71 8.94 -4.37 -15.42
N GLN A 72 7.78 -4.35 -16.06
CA GLN A 72 7.60 -4.58 -17.49
C GLN A 72 8.25 -3.46 -18.32
N HIS A 73 8.27 -2.24 -17.78
CA HIS A 73 8.80 -1.04 -18.41
C HIS A 73 9.08 0.06 -17.37
N GLY A 74 9.67 1.18 -17.79
CA GLY A 74 10.04 2.30 -16.89
C GLY A 74 8.89 3.18 -16.39
N ARG A 75 7.64 2.77 -16.64
CA ARG A 75 6.42 3.52 -16.26
C ARG A 75 5.64 2.86 -15.11
N THR A 76 6.34 2.14 -14.24
CA THR A 76 5.79 1.60 -12.99
C THR A 76 6.32 2.37 -11.79
N SER A 77 5.55 2.43 -10.70
CA SER A 77 5.99 3.10 -9.48
C SER A 77 5.32 2.50 -8.25
N GLY A 78 5.94 2.66 -7.10
CA GLY A 78 5.27 2.46 -5.82
C GLY A 78 4.25 3.55 -5.51
N GLU A 79 3.48 3.29 -4.45
CA GLU A 79 2.73 4.25 -3.64
C GLU A 79 2.90 3.85 -2.17
N ALA A 80 3.30 4.77 -1.29
CA ALA A 80 3.42 4.45 0.13
C ALA A 80 2.05 4.30 0.78
N GLU A 81 1.89 3.21 1.53
CA GLU A 81 0.65 2.87 2.21
C GLU A 81 0.93 2.27 3.59
N TRP A 82 -0.11 2.18 4.42
CA TRP A 82 -0.16 1.18 5.48
C TRP A 82 -1.06 0.02 5.06
N ALA A 83 -0.82 -1.16 5.61
CA ALA A 83 -1.65 -2.34 5.38
C ALA A 83 -2.20 -2.90 6.70
N LEU A 84 -3.46 -3.33 6.65
CA LEU A 84 -4.14 -4.09 7.69
C LEU A 84 -4.07 -5.58 7.34
N ILE A 85 -3.58 -6.38 8.28
CA ILE A 85 -3.47 -7.83 8.14
C ILE A 85 -4.38 -8.51 9.15
N VAL A 86 -5.22 -9.42 8.68
CA VAL A 86 -6.00 -10.30 9.55
C VAL A 86 -5.21 -11.60 9.74
N ALA A 87 -4.55 -11.73 10.87
CA ALA A 87 -3.80 -12.92 11.25
C ALA A 87 -4.72 -14.01 11.84
N ASP A 88 -4.15 -15.16 12.15
CA ASP A 88 -4.86 -16.26 12.80
C ASP A 88 -5.53 -15.81 14.11
N GLY A 89 -6.69 -16.38 14.40
CA GLY A 89 -7.52 -15.98 15.54
C GLY A 89 -8.20 -14.61 15.40
N GLY A 90 -8.05 -13.94 14.24
CA GLY A 90 -8.65 -12.63 13.97
C GLY A 90 -7.85 -11.46 14.54
N GLU A 91 -6.59 -11.68 14.94
CA GLU A 91 -5.70 -10.60 15.38
C GLU A 91 -5.42 -9.64 14.22
N LEU A 92 -5.54 -8.34 14.46
CA LEU A 92 -5.31 -7.30 13.47
C LEU A 92 -3.92 -6.73 13.63
N LEU A 93 -3.14 -6.75 12.55
CA LEU A 93 -1.80 -6.17 12.49
C LEU A 93 -1.78 -4.97 11.55
N LEU A 94 -0.95 -3.99 11.85
CA LEU A 94 -0.67 -2.83 11.03
C LEU A 94 0.81 -2.85 10.59
N THR A 95 1.07 -2.68 9.31
CA THR A 95 2.43 -2.63 8.76
C THR A 95 2.58 -1.56 7.67
N ALA A 96 3.81 -1.21 7.32
CA ALA A 96 4.09 -0.42 6.14
C ALA A 96 3.86 -1.28 4.88
N ALA A 97 3.34 -0.66 3.82
CA ALA A 97 3.13 -1.29 2.53
C ALA A 97 3.49 -0.33 1.39
N CYS A 98 3.67 -0.91 0.21
CA CYS A 98 3.88 -0.17 -1.01
C CYS A 98 3.17 -0.86 -2.18
N ASP A 99 2.13 -0.24 -2.70
CA ASP A 99 1.41 -0.70 -3.90
C ASP A 99 2.28 -0.35 -5.12
N HIS A 100 2.89 -1.34 -5.77
CA HIS A 100 3.64 -1.11 -7.00
C HIS A 100 2.72 -1.22 -8.21
N THR A 101 2.34 -0.06 -8.74
CA THR A 101 1.34 0.08 -9.79
C THR A 101 2.00 0.34 -11.15
N ASP A 102 1.43 -0.25 -12.21
CA ASP A 102 1.73 0.10 -13.59
C ASP A 102 0.90 1.32 -14.05
N ARG A 103 1.57 2.46 -14.25
CA ARG A 103 0.89 3.73 -14.55
C ARG A 103 0.43 3.84 -15.99
N ASP A 104 1.10 3.16 -16.91
CA ASP A 104 0.67 3.13 -18.30
C ASP A 104 -0.53 2.17 -18.46
N LEU A 105 -0.66 1.14 -17.62
CA LEU A 105 -1.85 0.29 -17.59
C LEU A 105 -3.03 0.93 -16.86
N GLU A 106 -2.79 1.85 -15.92
CA GLU A 106 -3.82 2.49 -15.10
C GLU A 106 -4.84 3.26 -15.93
N VAL A 107 -4.40 3.86 -17.05
CA VAL A 107 -5.29 4.55 -18.01
C VAL A 107 -6.32 3.62 -18.64
N HIS A 108 -6.04 2.31 -18.67
CA HIS A 108 -6.95 1.29 -19.19
C HIS A 108 -7.84 0.67 -18.09
N GLY A 109 -7.47 0.85 -16.82
CA GLY A 109 -8.28 0.44 -15.68
C GLY A 109 -7.45 0.25 -14.41
N VAL A 110 -7.86 0.94 -13.34
CA VAL A 110 -7.22 0.90 -12.02
C VAL A 110 -7.08 -0.52 -11.46
N ALA A 111 -8.10 -1.38 -11.65
CA ALA A 111 -8.02 -2.77 -11.19
C ALA A 111 -6.94 -3.59 -11.92
N TRP A 112 -6.70 -3.29 -13.19
CA TRP A 112 -5.71 -4.00 -14.00
C TRP A 112 -4.30 -3.53 -13.66
N SER A 113 -4.08 -2.23 -13.49
CA SER A 113 -2.77 -1.69 -13.10
C SER A 113 -2.28 -2.23 -11.76
N LYS A 114 -3.18 -2.34 -10.77
CA LYS A 114 -2.86 -2.90 -9.44
C LYS A 114 -2.51 -4.39 -9.46
N ASN A 115 -2.88 -5.12 -10.52
CA ASN A 115 -2.53 -6.53 -10.67
C ASN A 115 -1.25 -6.75 -11.52
N ALA A 116 -0.61 -5.68 -12.01
CA ALA A 116 0.60 -5.78 -12.83
C ALA A 116 1.89 -5.80 -12.01
N GLY A 117 1.87 -5.29 -10.77
CA GLY A 117 2.98 -5.33 -9.82
C GLY A 117 2.56 -5.87 -8.45
N PRO A 118 3.52 -6.15 -7.56
CA PRO A 118 3.24 -6.63 -6.22
C PRO A 118 2.89 -5.51 -5.26
N ASP A 119 2.09 -5.85 -4.25
CA ASP A 119 2.01 -5.10 -3.00
C ASP A 119 3.18 -5.54 -2.13
N VAL A 120 4.15 -4.66 -1.91
CA VAL A 120 5.31 -4.98 -1.06
C VAL A 120 5.00 -4.60 0.38
N LEU A 121 5.11 -5.54 1.31
CA LEU A 121 4.81 -5.34 2.74
C LEU A 121 6.08 -5.33 3.59
N GLY A 122 6.01 -4.63 4.72
CA GLY A 122 7.04 -4.67 5.76
C GLY A 122 7.17 -6.05 6.41
N ARG A 123 8.35 -6.35 6.96
CA ARG A 123 8.60 -7.57 7.74
C ARG A 123 8.28 -7.43 9.23
N ARG A 124 8.09 -6.20 9.69
CA ARG A 124 7.62 -5.90 11.05
C ARG A 124 6.18 -5.44 10.99
N ALA A 125 5.44 -5.68 12.06
CA ALA A 125 4.09 -5.15 12.22
C ALA A 125 3.85 -4.76 13.69
N TRP A 126 2.93 -3.82 13.89
CA TRP A 126 2.34 -3.57 15.21
C TRP A 126 1.03 -4.33 15.31
N ARG A 127 0.64 -4.74 16.52
CA ARG A 127 -0.76 -5.07 16.75
C ARG A 127 -1.54 -3.78 16.63
N LEU A 128 -2.66 -3.80 15.91
CA LEU A 128 -3.47 -2.60 15.74
C LEU A 128 -3.89 -2.01 17.10
N ALA A 129 -4.26 -2.87 18.05
CA ALA A 129 -4.67 -2.47 19.40
C ALA A 129 -3.57 -1.72 20.19
N ASP A 130 -2.29 -1.92 19.88
CA ASP A 130 -1.17 -1.28 20.58
C ASP A 130 -0.93 0.17 20.09
N VAL A 131 -1.52 0.54 18.95
CA VAL A 131 -1.35 1.85 18.29
C VAL A 131 -2.67 2.57 18.00
N GLU A 132 -3.82 1.93 18.29
CA GLU A 132 -5.16 2.38 17.92
C GLU A 132 -5.50 3.77 18.45
N ASP A 133 -4.97 4.13 19.62
CA ASP A 133 -5.22 5.40 20.30
C ASP A 133 -4.51 6.60 19.66
N ARG A 134 -3.56 6.37 18.75
CA ARG A 134 -2.70 7.39 18.15
C ARG A 134 -2.46 7.22 16.65
N LEU A 135 -3.34 6.48 15.97
CA LEU A 135 -3.20 6.19 14.54
C LEU A 135 -2.97 7.44 13.69
N ASP A 136 -3.70 8.52 13.97
CA ASP A 136 -3.62 9.78 13.22
C ASP A 136 -2.26 10.49 13.34
N ASP A 137 -1.52 10.22 14.41
CA ASP A 137 -0.18 10.78 14.65
C ASP A 137 0.92 9.95 13.97
N LEU A 138 0.64 8.70 13.60
CA LEU A 138 1.61 7.85 12.94
C LEU A 138 2.01 8.46 11.59
N THR A 139 3.31 8.48 11.31
CA THR A 139 3.88 9.08 10.11
C THR A 139 3.98 8.04 8.99
N LEU A 140 3.71 8.46 7.75
CA LEU A 140 3.92 7.65 6.56
C LEU A 140 4.77 8.43 5.57
N ARG A 141 5.91 7.85 5.18
CA ARG A 141 6.92 8.53 4.36
C ARG A 141 7.47 7.59 3.31
N ALA A 142 7.78 8.14 2.14
CA ALA A 142 8.40 7.39 1.06
C ALA A 142 9.55 8.14 0.41
N TRP A 143 10.55 7.38 -0.02
CA TRP A 143 11.68 7.86 -0.78
C TRP A 143 11.90 6.98 -2.00
N VAL A 144 12.41 7.60 -3.06
CA VAL A 144 12.93 6.90 -4.22
C VAL A 144 14.42 7.14 -4.36
N THR A 145 15.11 6.17 -4.96
CA THR A 145 16.50 6.33 -5.40
C THR A 145 16.54 6.24 -6.92
N ARG A 146 17.11 7.25 -7.57
CA ARG A 146 17.37 7.29 -9.01
C ARG A 146 18.82 7.67 -9.24
N ASP A 147 19.56 6.86 -10.00
CA ASP A 147 20.97 7.13 -10.31
C ASP A 147 21.84 7.36 -9.05
N GLY A 148 21.46 6.72 -7.93
CA GLY A 148 22.11 6.86 -6.62
C GLY A 148 21.70 8.09 -5.79
N GLU A 149 20.84 8.95 -6.31
CA GLU A 149 20.27 10.10 -5.59
C GLU A 149 18.95 9.73 -4.90
N VAL A 150 18.85 10.02 -3.61
CA VAL A 150 17.65 9.74 -2.81
C VAL A 150 16.79 10.99 -2.73
N SER A 151 15.51 10.87 -3.09
CA SER A 151 14.51 11.94 -2.97
C SER A 151 13.32 11.47 -2.13
N GLU A 152 12.86 12.32 -1.21
CA GLU A 152 11.59 12.10 -0.52
C GLU A 152 10.45 12.49 -1.45
N ILE A 153 9.45 11.63 -1.57
CA ILE A 153 8.36 11.81 -2.54
C ILE A 153 6.97 11.78 -1.91
N GLN A 154 6.83 11.27 -0.69
CA GLN A 154 5.58 11.27 0.05
C GLN A 154 5.91 11.49 1.53
N HIS A 155 5.16 12.35 2.20
CA HIS A 155 5.34 12.66 3.60
C HIS A 155 4.01 13.15 4.18
N GLY A 156 3.44 12.35 5.07
CA GLY A 156 2.16 12.63 5.69
C GLY A 156 1.94 11.83 6.96
N THR A 157 0.70 11.81 7.42
CA THR A 157 0.25 10.95 8.52
C THR A 157 -0.95 10.12 8.11
N LEU A 158 -1.29 9.09 8.89
CA LEU A 158 -2.50 8.30 8.60
C LEU A 158 -3.79 9.12 8.75
N ALA A 159 -3.73 10.33 9.34
CA ALA A 159 -4.87 11.25 9.41
C ALA A 159 -5.41 11.63 8.01
N GLU A 160 -4.61 11.47 6.96
CA GLU A 160 -5.00 11.76 5.58
C GLU A 160 -5.89 10.67 4.96
N LEU A 161 -5.84 9.44 5.49
CA LEU A 161 -6.51 8.24 4.94
C LEU A 161 -7.57 7.69 5.90
N LEU A 162 -8.68 7.15 5.38
CA LEU A 162 -9.71 6.51 6.21
C LEU A 162 -9.10 5.51 7.20
N ALA A 163 -9.41 5.68 8.48
CA ALA A 163 -8.75 4.94 9.55
C ALA A 163 -9.00 3.42 9.48
N PRO A 164 -8.10 2.58 10.03
CA PRO A 164 -8.28 1.14 10.14
C PRO A 164 -9.67 0.68 10.65
N ALA A 165 -10.26 1.39 11.63
CA ALA A 165 -11.59 1.06 12.15
C ALA A 165 -12.69 1.11 11.08
N TYR A 166 -12.65 2.09 10.16
CA TYR A 166 -13.59 2.15 9.03
C TYR A 166 -13.50 0.88 8.19
N TRP A 167 -12.28 0.45 7.89
CA TRP A 167 -12.02 -0.70 7.04
C TRP A 167 -12.35 -2.03 7.72
N VAL A 168 -12.12 -2.15 9.01
CA VAL A 168 -12.55 -3.32 9.80
C VAL A 168 -14.06 -3.52 9.68
N GLU A 169 -14.85 -2.45 9.84
CA GLU A 169 -16.30 -2.54 9.67
C GLU A 169 -16.70 -2.83 8.22
N ALA A 170 -16.03 -2.20 7.25
CA ALA A 170 -16.28 -2.42 5.82
C ALA A 170 -16.01 -3.87 5.40
N LEU A 171 -14.91 -4.47 5.86
CA LEU A 171 -14.56 -5.86 5.60
C LEU A 171 -15.51 -6.82 6.31
N ARG A 172 -15.87 -6.54 7.57
CA ARG A 172 -16.83 -7.36 8.33
C ARG A 172 -18.20 -7.40 7.66
N ALA A 173 -18.70 -6.26 7.20
CA ALA A 173 -19.98 -6.17 6.48
C ALA A 173 -19.99 -6.92 5.13
N ARG A 174 -18.81 -7.31 4.62
CA ARG A 174 -18.63 -8.06 3.36
C ARG A 174 -18.22 -9.52 3.61
N ASP A 175 -18.24 -9.99 4.85
CA ASP A 175 -17.69 -11.29 5.27
C ASP A 175 -16.23 -11.51 4.83
N ALA A 176 -15.47 -10.42 4.70
CA ALA A 176 -14.09 -10.41 4.22
C ALA A 176 -13.07 -10.19 5.35
N LEU A 177 -13.50 -9.94 6.59
CA LEU A 177 -12.60 -9.82 7.75
C LEU A 177 -12.22 -11.20 8.29
N THR A 178 -11.53 -12.01 7.48
CA THR A 178 -11.14 -13.39 7.81
C THR A 178 -9.62 -13.56 7.83
N PRO A 179 -9.06 -14.54 8.56
CA PRO A 179 -7.63 -14.81 8.53
C PRO A 179 -7.08 -14.96 7.09
N GLY A 180 -5.90 -14.40 6.85
CA GLY A 180 -5.29 -14.34 5.52
C GLY A 180 -5.71 -13.15 4.66
N THR A 181 -6.53 -12.24 5.20
CA THR A 181 -6.90 -10.99 4.52
C THR A 181 -5.81 -9.95 4.67
N VAL A 182 -5.44 -9.35 3.55
CA VAL A 182 -4.57 -8.17 3.48
C VAL A 182 -5.37 -7.05 2.84
N LEU A 183 -5.41 -5.90 3.51
CA LEU A 183 -5.98 -4.67 2.96
C LEU A 183 -4.90 -3.59 2.92
N LEU A 184 -4.69 -3.04 1.74
CA LEU A 184 -3.93 -1.82 1.49
C LEU A 184 -4.86 -0.60 1.58
N SER A 185 -4.36 0.48 2.16
CA SER A 185 -5.15 1.63 2.62
C SER A 185 -5.48 2.67 1.56
N GLY A 186 -4.88 2.55 0.38
CA GLY A 186 -4.69 3.69 -0.52
C GLY A 186 -3.55 4.57 -0.03
N THR A 187 -3.13 5.50 -0.88
CA THR A 187 -1.91 6.26 -0.66
C THR A 187 -2.16 7.72 -0.25
N ILE A 188 -1.20 8.29 0.48
CA ILE A 188 -1.13 9.73 0.73
C ILE A 188 -0.64 10.47 -0.52
N PRO A 189 -0.94 11.76 -0.69
CA PRO A 189 -0.51 12.51 -1.87
C PRO A 189 1.01 12.50 -2.05
N MET A 190 1.45 12.52 -3.31
CA MET A 190 2.85 12.78 -3.63
C MET A 190 3.21 14.25 -3.41
N LEU A 191 4.46 14.48 -3.04
CA LEU A 191 5.02 15.82 -2.95
C LEU A 191 5.02 16.48 -4.33
N PRO A 192 4.76 17.80 -4.43
CA PRO A 192 4.70 18.47 -5.73
C PRO A 192 6.01 18.38 -6.51
N GLY A 193 5.90 18.03 -7.80
CA GLY A 193 7.02 18.08 -8.75
C GLY A 193 8.04 16.94 -8.63
N VAL A 194 7.73 15.89 -7.86
CA VAL A 194 8.60 14.72 -7.73
C VAL A 194 8.46 13.74 -8.90
N ASP A 195 9.54 13.03 -9.20
CA ASP A 195 9.54 11.91 -10.16
C ASP A 195 9.49 10.58 -9.39
N GLN A 196 8.37 9.87 -9.51
CA GLN A 196 8.12 8.59 -8.84
C GLN A 196 8.73 7.38 -9.56
N PHE A 197 9.16 7.54 -10.82
CA PHE A 197 9.71 6.46 -11.64
C PHE A 197 11.20 6.34 -11.31
N ALA A 198 11.60 5.27 -10.63
CA ALA A 198 12.93 5.21 -10.03
C ALA A 198 13.46 3.77 -9.87
N ASP A 199 14.75 3.66 -9.57
CA ASP A 199 15.47 2.38 -9.48
C ASP A 199 15.20 1.64 -8.16
N ALA A 200 14.82 2.37 -7.11
CA ALA A 200 14.48 1.78 -5.82
C ALA A 200 13.47 2.63 -5.05
N TRP A 201 12.75 1.97 -4.15
CA TRP A 201 11.76 2.56 -3.26
C TRP A 201 12.07 2.20 -1.81
N ARG A 202 11.73 3.12 -0.90
CA ARG A 202 11.72 2.89 0.55
C ARG A 202 10.47 3.51 1.14
N VAL A 203 9.76 2.77 1.99
CA VAL A 203 8.63 3.27 2.77
C VAL A 203 8.92 3.11 4.25
N ALA A 204 8.51 4.10 5.05
CA ALA A 204 8.57 4.07 6.51
C ALA A 204 7.22 4.46 7.12
N LEU A 205 6.72 3.60 8.01
CA LEU A 205 5.61 3.85 8.91
C LEU A 205 6.18 4.04 10.32
N GLY A 206 6.11 5.26 10.86
CA GLY A 206 6.79 5.63 12.10
C GLY A 206 5.83 6.06 13.21
N ASP A 207 6.07 5.61 14.43
CA ASP A 207 5.34 6.03 15.63
C ASP A 207 6.15 7.13 16.34
N PRO A 208 5.72 8.40 16.29
CA PRO A 208 6.48 9.49 16.90
C PRO A 208 6.51 9.44 18.43
N VAL A 209 5.57 8.73 19.08
CA VAL A 209 5.49 8.62 20.54
C VAL A 209 6.57 7.67 21.07
N THR A 210 6.79 6.54 20.39
CA THR A 210 7.76 5.52 20.81
C THR A 210 9.10 5.62 20.09
N GLY A 211 9.12 6.27 18.92
CA GLY A 211 10.26 6.30 18.01
C GLY A 211 10.43 4.99 17.22
N ASP A 212 9.54 4.01 17.37
CA ASP A 212 9.59 2.77 16.59
C ASP A 212 9.19 3.03 15.15
N THR A 213 9.76 2.27 14.21
CA THR A 213 9.49 2.42 12.78
C THR A 213 9.47 1.07 12.09
N ILE A 214 8.46 0.86 11.26
CA ILE A 214 8.35 -0.25 10.33
C ILE A 214 8.79 0.25 8.96
N THR A 215 9.73 -0.45 8.34
CA THR A 215 10.24 -0.07 7.02
C THR A 215 10.16 -1.22 6.03
N LEU A 216 10.12 -0.86 4.76
CA LEU A 216 10.38 -1.74 3.63
C LEU A 216 11.22 -1.00 2.59
N SER A 217 11.93 -1.75 1.77
CA SER A 217 12.68 -1.22 0.64
C SER A 217 12.85 -2.28 -0.43
N TYR A 218 12.79 -1.87 -1.69
CA TYR A 218 13.01 -2.77 -2.82
C TYR A 218 13.64 -2.03 -4.01
N ASP A 219 14.38 -2.79 -4.83
CA ASP A 219 14.84 -2.33 -6.15
C ASP A 219 13.79 -2.64 -7.22
N VAL A 220 13.64 -1.75 -8.18
CA VAL A 220 12.87 -1.99 -9.41
C VAL A 220 13.83 -2.56 -10.46
N ARG A 221 13.48 -3.71 -11.02
CA ARG A 221 14.32 -4.47 -11.97
C ARG A 221 13.56 -4.60 -13.30
N PRO A 222 14.05 -4.01 -14.40
CA PRO A 222 13.44 -4.20 -15.70
C PRO A 222 13.40 -5.67 -16.10
N MET A 223 12.26 -6.12 -16.59
CA MET A 223 12.10 -7.44 -17.19
C MET A 223 12.75 -7.48 -18.58
N PRO A 224 13.13 -8.68 -19.09
CA PRO A 224 13.56 -8.82 -20.47
C PRO A 224 12.50 -8.36 -21.46
N ALA A 225 12.93 -7.76 -22.57
CA ALA A 225 12.03 -7.37 -23.65
C ALA A 225 11.33 -8.62 -24.24
N PRO A 226 10.03 -8.53 -24.59
CA PRO A 226 9.34 -9.59 -25.32
C PRO A 226 10.02 -9.89 -26.66
N ILE A 227 9.98 -11.16 -27.09
CA ILE A 227 10.40 -11.57 -28.44
C ILE A 227 9.12 -11.86 -29.23
N GLY A 228 8.81 -11.04 -30.24
CA GLY A 228 7.62 -11.24 -31.08
C GLY A 228 7.28 -10.03 -31.95
#